data_AF-A0A559M8E4-F1
#
_entry.id   AF-A0A559M8E4-F1
#
_cell.length_a   1.000
_cell.length_b   1.000
_cell.length_c   1.000
_cell.angle_alpha   90.00
_cell.angle_beta   90.00
_cell.angle_gamma   90.00
#
_symmetry.space_group_name_H-M   'P 1'
#
loop_
_entity.id
_entity.type
_entity.pdbx_description
1 polymer ?
#
loop_
_entity_poly.entity_id
_entity_poly.type
_entity_poly.pdbx_seq_one_letter_code
_entity_poly.pdbx_strand_id
1 'polypeptide(L)'
;MTGHATLTEVFGAENPVVDIVAVHGLNGDAFKTWTTSKTGKFWLCDADLLPASLKARILTFSYNASVTALFGKTSSNRILQHAHTLVEELVALKSKRENEAAEVVL
;
A
#
# COMPACT_ATOMS: atom_id res chain seq x y z
N MET A 1 -9.85 0.58 16.44
CA MET A 1 -8.78 0.25 15.48
C MET A 1 -9.42 -0.56 14.37
N THR A 2 -9.81 0.07 13.27
CA THR A 2 -10.32 -0.66 12.10
C THR A 2 -9.12 -1.35 11.46
N GLY A 3 -9.09 -2.69 11.55
CA GLY A 3 -8.02 -3.53 11.03
C GLY A 3 -8.04 -3.52 9.51
N HIS A 4 -7.33 -2.57 8.90
CA HIS A 4 -7.03 -2.63 7.47
C HIS A 4 -5.92 -3.67 7.26
N ALA A 5 -5.98 -4.37 6.14
CA ALA A 5 -4.88 -5.21 5.70
C ALA A 5 -3.60 -4.38 5.62
N THR A 6 -2.47 -4.99 5.97
CA THR A 6 -1.15 -4.34 5.98
C THR A 6 -0.79 -3.76 4.61
N LEU A 7 -1.11 -4.47 3.54
CA LEU A 7 -1.01 -3.99 2.17
C LEU A 7 -2.41 -4.04 1.53
N THR A 8 -2.88 -2.90 1.02
CA THR A 8 -4.23 -2.80 0.41
C THR A 8 -4.14 -2.29 -1.03
N GLU A 9 -4.73 -3.02 -1.97
CA GLU A 9 -4.93 -2.53 -3.34
C GLU A 9 -6.04 -1.49 -3.36
N VAL A 10 -5.73 -0.30 -3.89
CA VAL A 10 -6.65 0.83 -3.93
C VAL A 10 -7.02 1.23 -5.35
N PHE A 11 -6.19 0.84 -6.33
CA PHE A 11 -6.46 0.98 -7.75
C PHE A 11 -5.81 -0.19 -8.50
N GLY A 12 -6.53 -0.76 -9.45
CA GLY A 12 -6.03 -1.82 -10.33
C GLY A 12 -6.49 -1.58 -11.75
N ALA A 13 -5.55 -1.32 -12.66
CA ALA A 13 -5.83 -1.39 -14.09
C ALA A 13 -6.11 -2.85 -14.50
N GLU A 14 -6.80 -3.06 -15.63
CA GLU A 14 -7.14 -4.41 -16.15
C GLU A 14 -5.90 -5.29 -16.39
N ASN A 15 -4.84 -4.69 -16.93
CA ASN A 15 -3.56 -5.35 -17.19
C ASN A 15 -2.41 -4.48 -16.64
N PRO A 16 -2.21 -4.46 -15.32
CA PRO A 16 -1.20 -3.62 -14.71
C PRO A 16 0.18 -4.18 -15.06
N VAL A 17 1.06 -3.32 -15.58
CA VAL A 17 2.44 -3.70 -15.94
C VAL A 17 3.44 -3.35 -14.83
N VAL A 18 2.99 -2.63 -13.81
CA VAL A 18 3.78 -2.18 -12.67
C VAL A 18 2.92 -2.06 -11.42
N ASP A 19 3.52 -2.37 -10.28
CA ASP A 19 2.95 -2.14 -8.95
C ASP A 19 3.58 -0.87 -8.35
N ILE A 20 2.75 0.05 -7.85
CA ILE A 20 3.15 1.26 -7.12
C ILE A 20 2.71 1.09 -5.67
N VAL A 21 3.66 1.12 -4.74
CA VAL A 21 3.38 0.99 -3.30
C VAL A 21 3.55 2.34 -2.62
N ALA A 22 2.45 2.90 -2.13
CA ALA A 22 2.43 4.13 -1.38
C ALA A 22 2.69 3.87 0.11
N VAL A 23 3.75 4.47 0.64
CA VAL A 23 4.15 4.35 2.06
C VAL A 23 4.00 5.72 2.71
N HIS A 24 3.21 5.82 3.78
CA HIS A 24 3.03 7.06 4.52
C HIS A 24 4.22 7.37 5.46
N GLY A 25 4.32 8.63 5.87
CA GLY A 25 5.35 9.09 6.82
C GLY A 25 4.92 9.00 8.29
N LEU A 26 5.72 9.65 9.14
CA LEU A 26 5.52 9.75 10.60
C LEU A 26 4.15 10.34 10.95
N ASN A 27 3.48 9.75 11.94
CA ASN A 27 2.11 10.07 12.34
C ASN A 27 1.09 10.05 11.18
N GLY A 28 1.46 9.43 10.04
CA GLY A 28 0.58 9.23 8.91
C GLY A 28 -0.32 8.00 9.09
N ASP A 29 -1.30 7.92 8.20
CA ASP A 29 -2.19 6.78 8.03
C ASP A 29 -2.30 6.47 6.54
N ALA A 30 -2.38 5.17 6.20
CA ALA A 30 -2.32 4.67 4.82
C ALA A 30 -3.44 5.18 3.90
N PHE A 31 -4.52 5.76 4.44
CA PHE A 31 -5.60 6.37 3.65
C PHE A 31 -5.68 7.88 3.88
N LYS A 32 -5.56 8.33 5.14
CA LYS A 32 -5.71 9.76 5.47
C LYS A 32 -4.56 10.61 4.93
N THR A 33 -3.32 10.10 4.92
CA THR A 33 -2.15 10.82 4.37
C THR A 33 -2.38 11.25 2.92
N TRP A 34 -3.16 10.43 2.24
CA TRP A 34 -3.43 10.45 0.82
C TRP A 34 -4.81 11.02 0.49
N THR A 35 -5.55 11.48 1.50
CA THR A 35 -6.88 12.05 1.34
C THR A 35 -6.83 13.54 1.62
N THR A 36 -7.26 14.34 0.64
CA THR A 36 -7.32 15.79 0.83
C THR A 36 -8.44 16.15 1.79
N SER A 37 -8.14 16.85 2.88
CA SER A 37 -9.14 17.23 3.89
C SER A 37 -10.23 18.18 3.37
N LYS A 38 -9.91 19.03 2.39
CA LYS A 38 -10.85 19.99 1.81
C LYS A 38 -11.94 19.34 0.95
N THR A 39 -11.58 18.31 0.18
CA THR A 39 -12.46 17.71 -0.84
C THR A 39 -12.83 16.26 -0.52
N GLY A 40 -12.17 15.62 0.44
CA GLY A 40 -12.31 14.19 0.71
C GLY A 40 -11.73 13.30 -0.38
N LYS A 41 -11.05 13.86 -1.39
CA LYS A 41 -10.51 13.09 -2.51
C LYS A 41 -9.33 12.25 -2.08
N PHE A 42 -9.44 10.93 -2.26
CA PHE A 42 -8.38 9.97 -2.05
C PHE A 42 -7.58 9.79 -3.35
N TRP A 43 -6.45 10.49 -3.44
CA TRP A 43 -5.67 10.67 -4.67
C TRP A 43 -5.14 9.37 -5.33
N LEU A 44 -5.05 8.25 -4.60
CA LEU A 44 -4.49 6.99 -5.11
C LEU A 44 -5.45 6.21 -6.00
N CYS A 45 -6.73 6.60 -6.04
CA CYS A 45 -7.74 5.97 -6.88
C CYS A 45 -8.74 6.98 -7.48
N ASP A 46 -8.50 8.28 -7.33
CA ASP A 46 -9.39 9.32 -7.84
C ASP A 46 -9.26 9.44 -9.35
N ALA A 47 -10.36 9.21 -10.07
CA ALA A 47 -10.39 9.20 -11.53
C ALA A 47 -10.06 10.56 -12.17
N ASP A 48 -10.24 11.67 -11.46
CA ASP A 48 -9.89 13.00 -11.98
C ASP A 48 -8.40 13.33 -11.76
N LEU A 49 -7.72 12.61 -10.86
CA LEU A 49 -6.31 12.84 -10.52
C LEU A 49 -5.37 11.82 -11.16
N LEU A 50 -5.86 10.62 -11.44
CA LEU A 50 -5.08 9.58 -12.12
C LEU A 50 -5.19 9.72 -13.65
N PRO A 51 -4.09 9.53 -14.40
CA PRO A 51 -4.16 9.50 -15.86
C PRO A 51 -5.03 8.34 -16.35
N ALA A 52 -5.93 8.59 -17.30
CA ALA A 52 -6.77 7.54 -17.91
C ALA A 52 -5.95 6.42 -18.58
N SER A 53 -4.72 6.71 -18.99
CA SER A 53 -3.80 5.75 -19.60
C SER A 53 -2.95 4.96 -18.59
N LEU A 54 -3.21 5.09 -17.29
CA LEU A 54 -2.41 4.44 -16.25
C LEU A 54 -2.58 2.92 -16.29
N LYS A 55 -1.49 2.20 -16.62
CA LYS A 55 -1.42 0.73 -16.60
C LYS A 55 -0.71 0.22 -15.34
N ALA A 56 -1.16 0.67 -14.18
CA ALA A 56 -0.54 0.32 -12.91
C ALA A 56 -1.56 -0.27 -11.93
N ARG A 57 -1.05 -1.00 -10.95
CA ARG A 57 -1.74 -1.28 -9.71
C ARG A 57 -1.17 -0.38 -8.63
N ILE A 58 -2.01 0.24 -7.83
CA ILE A 58 -1.60 1.07 -6.70
C ILE A 58 -2.01 0.38 -5.41
N LEU A 59 -1.04 0.23 -4.52
CA LEU A 59 -1.17 -0.35 -3.20
C LEU A 59 -0.86 0.73 -2.16
N THR A 60 -1.48 0.66 -0.99
CA THR A 60 -1.08 1.47 0.17
C THR A 60 -0.66 0.56 1.32
N PHE A 61 0.49 0.88 1.94
CA PHE A 61 1.07 0.11 3.04
C PHE A 61 0.75 0.78 4.38
N SER A 62 0.15 0.01 5.28
CA SER A 62 -0.27 0.42 6.62
C SER A 62 0.69 -0.12 7.67
N TYR A 63 1.22 0.78 8.50
CA TYR A 63 2.04 0.41 9.65
C TYR A 63 1.86 1.42 10.78
N ASN A 64 2.26 1.05 12.00
CA ASN A 64 2.22 1.97 13.13
C ASN A 64 3.31 3.04 12.99
N ALA A 65 2.95 4.21 12.45
CA ALA A 65 3.87 5.31 12.23
C ALA A 65 3.96 6.33 13.38
N SER A 66 3.46 6.00 14.58
CA SER A 66 3.62 6.90 15.74
C SER A 66 5.10 7.23 15.96
N VAL A 67 5.43 8.50 16.17
CA VAL A 67 6.82 8.94 16.45
C VAL A 67 7.42 8.16 17.62
N THR A 68 6.64 7.85 18.67
CA THR A 68 7.12 7.02 19.78
C THR A 68 7.34 5.57 19.39
N ALA A 69 6.51 5.05 18.48
CA ALA A 69 6.68 3.73 17.92
C ALA A 69 7.93 3.65 17.04
N LEU A 70 8.25 4.69 16.26
CA LEU A 70 9.37 4.65 15.32
C LEU A 70 10.70 5.11 15.92
N PHE A 71 10.72 6.06 16.86
CA PHE A 71 11.95 6.66 17.40
C PHE A 71 12.19 6.37 18.89
N GLY A 72 11.45 5.43 19.50
CA GLY A 72 11.75 4.96 20.86
C GLY A 72 13.13 4.28 20.96
N LYS A 73 13.56 3.91 22.18
CA LYS A 73 14.90 3.34 22.48
C LYS A 73 15.33 2.10 21.66
N THR A 74 14.45 1.50 20.85
CA THR A 74 14.69 0.35 19.96
C THR A 74 14.28 0.63 18.49
N SER A 75 14.31 1.90 18.10
CA SER A 75 13.80 2.45 16.83
C SER A 75 14.23 1.70 15.57
N SER A 76 15.53 1.43 15.41
CA SER A 76 16.06 0.75 14.22
C SER A 76 15.45 -0.64 14.02
N ASN A 77 15.20 -1.38 15.10
CA ASN A 77 14.61 -2.71 15.01
C ASN A 77 13.15 -2.67 14.52
N ARG A 78 12.44 -1.57 14.80
CA ARG A 78 11.04 -1.40 14.40
C ARG A 78 10.89 -0.98 12.95
N ILE A 79 11.73 -0.07 12.48
CA ILE A 79 11.80 0.28 11.05
C ILE A 79 12.14 -0.97 10.24
N LEU A 80 13.13 -1.76 10.70
CA LEU A 80 13.47 -3.03 10.07
C LEU A 80 12.29 -4.01 10.06
N GLN A 81 11.57 -4.15 11.18
CA GLN A 81 10.40 -5.01 11.25
C GLN A 81 9.31 -4.58 10.24
N HIS A 82 9.02 -3.29 10.12
CA HIS A 82 8.07 -2.80 9.12
C HIS A 82 8.53 -3.06 7.68
N ALA A 83 9.83 -2.93 7.40
CA ALA A 83 10.38 -3.26 6.09
C ALA A 83 10.26 -4.77 5.77
N HIS A 84 10.52 -5.65 6.76
CA HIS A 84 10.32 -7.09 6.61
C HIS A 84 8.86 -7.43 6.30
N THR A 85 7.93 -6.88 7.07
CA THR A 85 6.50 -7.09 6.84
C THR A 85 6.08 -6.61 5.45
N LEU A 86 6.56 -5.45 4.99
CA LEU A 86 6.27 -4.99 3.63
C LEU A 86 6.75 -5.99 2.57
N VAL A 87 7.97 -6.50 2.70
CA VAL A 87 8.53 -7.48 1.75
C VAL A 87 7.73 -8.79 1.78
N GLU A 88 7.37 -9.30 2.96
CA GLU A 88 6.56 -10.50 3.12
C GLU A 88 5.19 -10.39 2.43
N GLU A 89 4.50 -9.26 2.63
CA GLU A 89 3.21 -8.98 2.00
C GLU A 89 3.33 -8.88 0.46
N LEU A 90 4.40 -8.27 -0.04
CA LEU A 90 4.66 -8.20 -1.50
C LEU A 90 4.95 -9.56 -2.10
N VAL A 91 5.71 -10.41 -1.40
CA VAL A 91 5.97 -11.79 -1.82
C VAL A 91 4.66 -12.59 -1.86
N ALA A 92 3.84 -12.49 -0.82
CA ALA A 92 2.55 -13.16 -0.76
C ALA A 92 1.60 -12.71 -1.89
N LEU A 93 1.54 -11.40 -2.16
CA LEU A 93 0.75 -10.85 -3.27
C LEU A 93 1.22 -11.39 -4.62
N LYS A 94 2.55 -11.46 -4.83
CA LYS A 94 3.11 -12.00 -6.07
C LYS A 94 2.77 -13.47 -6.26
N SER A 95 2.95 -14.31 -5.24
CA SER A 95 2.64 -15.73 -5.31
C SER A 95 1.15 -15.99 -5.53
N LYS A 96 0.27 -15.23 -4.87
CA LYS A 96 -1.18 -15.31 -5.10
C LYS A 96 -1.52 -15.06 -6.58
N ARG A 97 -0.93 -14.01 -7.17
CA ARG A 97 -1.14 -13.66 -8.58
C ARG A 97 -0.63 -14.74 -9.55
N GLU A 98 0.53 -15.33 -9.26
CA GLU A 98 1.08 -16.42 -10.08
C GLU A 98 0.15 -17.64 -10.07
N ASN A 99 -0.44 -17.96 -8.91
CA ASN A 99 -1.41 -19.05 -8.80
C ASN A 99 -2.72 -18.76 -9.54
N GLU A 100 -3.26 -17.55 -9.39
CA GLU A 100 -4.48 -17.13 -10.11
C GLU A 100 -4.27 -17.13 -11.63
N ALA A 101 -3.09 -16.69 -12.10
CA ALA A 101 -2.74 -16.75 -13.52
C ALA A 101 -2.59 -18.18 -14.03
N ALA A 102 -2.10 -19.11 -13.20
CA ALA A 102 -1.99 -20.52 -13.55
C ALA A 102 -3.36 -21.22 -13.63
N GLU A 103 -4.32 -20.83 -12.77
CA GLU A 103 -5.68 -21.38 -12.77
C GLU A 103 -6.48 -20.98 -14.03
N VAL A 104 -6.29 -19.76 -14.54
CA VAL A 104 -6.99 -19.28 -15.75
C VAL A 104 -6.48 -19.95 -17.05
N VAL A 105 -5.32 -20.62 -17.01
CA VAL A 105 -4.68 -21.24 -18.18
C VAL A 105 -4.99 -22.75 -18.29
N LEU A 106 -5.63 -23.36 -17.29
CA LEU A 106 -6.08 -24.76 -17.27
C LEU A 106 -7.57 -24.88 -17.60
#